data_AF-A0A965B1U7-F1
#
_entry.id   AF-A0A965B1U7-F1
#
_cell.length_a   1.000
_cell.length_b   1.000
_cell.length_c   1.000
_cell.angle_alpha   90.00
_cell.angle_beta   90.00
_cell.angle_gamma   90.00
#
_symmetry.space_group_name_H-M   'P 1'
#
loop_
_entity.id
_entity.type
_entity.pdbx_description
1 polymer ?
#
loop_
_entity_poly.entity_id
_entity_poly.type
_entity_poly.pdbx_seq_one_letter_code
_entity_poly.pdbx_strand_id
1 'polypeptide(L)'
;PDVADRAELLLLAVPDAELPGLVNGLAATGAVRRGTIVAHTSGANGVGVLAPLAAAGCIPLAIHPAMTFTGADEDLDRLADTCFGVTASDEIGYAIAQSLVLELGGEPFRVREDARPLYHAALAHGSNHVVTLLCDALAALRAALSGQELLGQELIGDAPGGLAERIIGPLARAALENSLQRGQAALTGPVARGDAAAISAHLTALEDVDPELAQAYCADSLRTAQRAHAPEEVFEVLTEWSAQKRPHQ
;
A
#
# COMPACT_ATOMS: atom_id res chain seq x y z
N PRO A 1 -32.79 4.54 1.44
CA PRO A 1 -33.50 5.77 1.90
C PRO A 1 -33.90 5.69 3.37
N ASP A 2 -34.61 4.64 3.77
CA ASP A 2 -35.16 4.48 5.13
C ASP A 2 -34.11 4.45 6.24
N VAL A 3 -32.94 3.84 5.98
CA VAL A 3 -31.80 3.85 6.90
C VAL A 3 -31.22 5.26 7.04
N ALA A 4 -31.05 5.96 5.92
CA ALA A 4 -30.44 7.29 5.89
C ALA A 4 -31.33 8.35 6.57
N ASP A 5 -32.65 8.24 6.41
CA ASP A 5 -33.61 9.15 7.07
C ASP A 5 -33.68 8.95 8.58
N ARG A 6 -33.14 7.86 9.13
CA ARG A 6 -33.17 7.58 10.57
C ARG A 6 -31.81 7.71 11.26
N ALA A 7 -30.72 7.79 10.50
CA ALA A 7 -29.36 7.81 11.03
C ALA A 7 -28.93 9.20 11.53
N GLU A 8 -28.23 9.25 12.66
CA GLU A 8 -27.42 10.42 13.07
C GLU A 8 -26.02 10.40 12.43
N LEU A 9 -25.48 9.21 12.19
CA LEU A 9 -24.22 8.94 11.49
C LEU A 9 -24.46 7.95 10.35
N LEU A 10 -24.06 8.33 9.13
CA LEU A 10 -24.05 7.45 7.96
C LEU A 10 -22.60 7.16 7.56
N LEU A 11 -22.20 5.88 7.61
CA LEU A 11 -20.88 5.43 7.19
C LEU A 11 -20.96 4.80 5.80
N LEU A 12 -20.18 5.34 4.86
CA LEU A 12 -20.08 4.90 3.47
C LEU A 12 -18.78 4.10 3.29
N ALA A 13 -18.87 2.78 3.46
CA ALA A 13 -17.77 1.83 3.28
C ALA A 13 -17.99 1.03 1.98
N VAL A 14 -17.79 1.69 0.84
CA VAL A 14 -17.93 1.12 -0.51
C VAL A 14 -16.64 1.30 -1.30
N PRO A 15 -16.42 0.55 -2.39
CA PRO A 15 -15.27 0.77 -3.25
C PRO A 15 -15.15 2.22 -3.72
N ASP A 16 -13.92 2.72 -3.84
CA ASP A 16 -13.63 4.12 -4.20
C ASP A 16 -14.33 4.56 -5.49
N ALA A 17 -14.45 3.66 -6.48
CA ALA A 17 -15.10 3.93 -7.76
C ALA A 17 -16.63 4.14 -7.63
N GLU A 18 -17.26 3.53 -6.63
CA GLU A 18 -18.71 3.57 -6.41
C GLU A 18 -19.12 4.75 -5.51
N LEU A 19 -18.19 5.26 -4.70
CA LEU A 19 -18.45 6.30 -3.71
C LEU A 19 -19.09 7.57 -4.32
N PRO A 20 -18.60 8.16 -5.44
CA PRO A 20 -19.25 9.33 -6.04
C PRO A 20 -20.68 9.05 -6.51
N GLY A 21 -20.92 7.88 -7.10
CA GLY A 21 -22.25 7.47 -7.56
C GLY A 21 -23.24 7.33 -6.41
N LEU A 22 -22.81 6.66 -5.34
CA LEU A 22 -23.61 6.48 -4.13
C LEU A 22 -23.97 7.83 -3.46
N VAL A 23 -22.99 8.74 -3.32
CA VAL A 23 -23.21 10.06 -2.72
C VAL A 23 -24.21 10.88 -3.53
N ASN A 24 -24.06 10.91 -4.85
CA ASN A 24 -24.99 11.62 -5.73
C ASN A 24 -26.40 11.03 -5.65
N GLY A 25 -26.52 9.70 -5.66
CA GLY A 25 -27.79 9.01 -5.51
C GLY A 25 -28.47 9.34 -4.18
N LEU A 26 -27.72 9.28 -3.06
CA LEU A 26 -28.23 9.62 -1.72
C LEU A 26 -28.70 11.07 -1.65
N ALA A 27 -27.91 12.02 -2.15
CA ALA A 27 -28.29 13.43 -2.18
C ALA A 27 -29.57 13.66 -2.99
N ALA A 28 -29.71 13.00 -4.15
CA ALA A 28 -30.89 13.10 -5.00
C ALA A 28 -32.17 12.55 -4.34
N THR A 29 -32.06 11.61 -3.40
CA THR A 29 -33.23 11.12 -2.66
C THR A 29 -33.82 12.14 -1.70
N GLY A 30 -33.04 13.14 -1.26
CA GLY A 30 -33.43 14.07 -0.20
C GLY A 30 -33.66 13.42 1.17
N ALA A 31 -33.33 12.13 1.33
CA ALA A 31 -33.61 11.36 2.54
C ALA A 31 -32.60 11.61 3.66
N VAL A 32 -31.43 12.18 3.37
CA VAL A 32 -30.41 12.47 4.40
C VAL A 32 -30.76 13.79 5.08
N ARG A 33 -30.98 13.75 6.39
CA ARG A 33 -31.41 14.93 7.16
C ARG A 33 -30.28 15.94 7.33
N ARG A 34 -30.64 17.21 7.46
CA ARG A 34 -29.69 18.27 7.85
C ARG A 34 -29.06 17.92 9.20
N GLY A 35 -27.76 18.15 9.33
CA GLY A 35 -26.99 17.85 10.52
C GLY A 35 -26.56 16.39 10.68
N THR A 36 -26.99 15.47 9.79
CA THR A 36 -26.47 14.09 9.78
C THR A 36 -24.97 14.12 9.50
N ILE A 37 -24.20 13.37 10.29
CA ILE A 37 -22.78 13.14 10.04
C ILE A 37 -22.68 12.10 8.93
N VAL A 38 -21.93 12.40 7.87
CA VAL A 38 -21.69 11.47 6.77
C VAL A 38 -20.19 11.22 6.68
N ALA A 39 -19.78 10.01 7.01
CA ALA A 39 -18.40 9.58 6.94
C ALA A 39 -18.19 8.59 5.80
N HIS A 40 -17.03 8.61 5.15
CA HIS A 40 -16.58 7.50 4.30
C HIS A 40 -15.23 6.97 4.76
N THR A 41 -14.90 5.75 4.34
CA THR A 41 -13.64 5.09 4.71
C THR A 41 -12.57 5.12 3.63
N SER A 42 -12.84 5.71 2.46
CA SER A 42 -11.84 5.82 1.37
C SER A 42 -10.52 6.49 1.82
N GLY A 43 -9.39 5.86 1.50
CA GLY A 43 -8.07 6.44 1.69
C GLY A 43 -7.72 7.49 0.64
N ALA A 44 -8.20 7.30 -0.60
CA ALA A 44 -7.89 8.13 -1.76
C ALA A 44 -8.75 9.41 -1.87
N ASN A 45 -9.96 9.39 -1.31
CA ASN A 45 -10.87 10.53 -1.36
C ASN A 45 -10.81 11.36 -0.07
N GLY A 46 -10.96 12.67 -0.19
CA GLY A 46 -11.24 13.57 0.93
C GLY A 46 -12.73 13.91 1.00
N VAL A 47 -13.10 14.92 1.79
CA VAL A 47 -14.51 15.29 1.99
C VAL A 47 -15.15 15.92 0.75
N GLY A 48 -14.38 16.32 -0.26
CA GLY A 48 -14.89 16.91 -1.49
C GLY A 48 -15.86 15.98 -2.24
N VAL A 49 -15.67 14.66 -2.17
CA VAL A 49 -16.61 13.69 -2.77
C VAL A 49 -18.01 13.76 -2.13
N LEU A 50 -18.10 14.22 -0.88
CA LEU A 50 -19.33 14.39 -0.11
C LEU A 50 -20.03 15.74 -0.33
N ALA A 51 -19.52 16.59 -1.24
CA ALA A 51 -20.06 17.93 -1.48
C ALA A 51 -21.59 17.96 -1.75
N PRO A 52 -22.20 17.01 -2.50
CA PRO A 52 -23.66 17.00 -2.68
C PRO A 52 -24.45 16.89 -1.36
N LEU A 53 -23.96 16.08 -0.41
CA LEU A 53 -24.59 15.91 0.91
C LEU A 53 -24.27 17.09 1.84
N ALA A 54 -23.06 17.66 1.73
CA ALA A 54 -22.70 18.89 2.44
C ALA A 54 -23.61 20.06 2.03
N ALA A 55 -23.93 20.20 0.74
CA ALA A 55 -24.88 21.20 0.24
C ALA A 55 -26.31 21.00 0.79
N ALA A 56 -26.69 19.76 1.09
CA ALA A 56 -27.93 19.44 1.78
C ALA A 56 -27.89 19.75 3.30
N GLY A 57 -26.75 20.19 3.84
CA GLY A 57 -26.57 20.55 5.24
C GLY A 57 -26.06 19.42 6.13
N CYS A 58 -25.48 18.36 5.55
CA CYS A 58 -24.80 17.29 6.29
C CYS A 58 -23.40 17.72 6.73
N ILE A 59 -22.81 16.98 7.68
CA ILE A 59 -21.44 17.18 8.18
C ILE A 59 -20.52 16.11 7.53
N PRO A 60 -19.72 16.45 6.51
CA PRO A 60 -18.92 15.48 5.78
C PRO A 60 -17.60 15.17 6.50
N LEU A 61 -17.25 13.89 6.59
CA LEU A 61 -16.00 13.40 7.18
C LEU A 61 -15.37 12.33 6.27
N ALA A 62 -14.05 12.35 6.13
CA ALA A 62 -13.27 11.25 5.58
C ALA A 62 -12.47 10.62 6.72
N ILE A 63 -12.75 9.37 7.08
CA ILE A 63 -12.16 8.66 8.22
C ILE A 63 -11.60 7.34 7.71
N HIS A 64 -10.32 7.31 7.37
CA HIS A 64 -9.68 6.13 6.77
C HIS A 64 -8.81 5.40 7.81
N PRO A 65 -9.17 4.17 8.24
CA PRO A 65 -8.27 3.30 8.99
C PRO A 65 -7.08 2.89 8.12
N ALA A 66 -5.85 3.24 8.50
CA ALA A 66 -4.64 2.94 7.74
C ALA A 66 -4.15 1.49 7.98
N MET A 67 -4.98 0.51 7.63
CA MET A 67 -4.67 -0.91 7.73
C MET A 67 -5.21 -1.71 6.54
N THR A 68 -4.66 -2.90 6.33
CA THR A 68 -5.21 -3.88 5.37
C THR A 68 -6.22 -4.78 6.07
N PHE A 69 -7.47 -4.73 5.62
CA PHE A 69 -8.52 -5.67 6.03
C PHE A 69 -8.37 -6.98 5.24
N THR A 70 -8.43 -8.08 5.97
CA THR A 70 -8.41 -9.45 5.44
C THR A 70 -9.81 -10.07 5.41
N GLY A 71 -10.76 -9.49 6.16
CA GLY A 71 -12.11 -10.03 6.38
C GLY A 71 -12.19 -11.06 7.50
N ALA A 72 -11.10 -11.24 8.26
CA ALA A 72 -11.02 -12.16 9.38
C ALA A 72 -11.29 -11.46 10.73
N ASP A 73 -11.65 -12.24 11.75
CA ASP A 73 -12.01 -11.71 13.08
C ASP A 73 -10.84 -10.90 13.69
N GLU A 74 -9.59 -11.26 13.40
CA GLU A 74 -8.40 -10.55 13.88
C GLU A 74 -8.30 -9.11 13.36
N ASP A 75 -9.04 -8.73 12.31
CA ASP A 75 -9.08 -7.35 11.86
C ASP A 75 -9.72 -6.42 12.90
N LEU A 76 -10.62 -6.92 13.74
CA LEU A 76 -11.25 -6.13 14.80
C LEU A 76 -10.24 -5.71 15.87
N ASP A 77 -9.38 -6.63 16.29
CA ASP A 77 -8.32 -6.35 17.26
C ASP A 77 -7.31 -5.35 16.68
N ARG A 78 -6.94 -5.52 15.39
CA ARG A 78 -6.03 -4.61 14.70
C ARG A 78 -6.62 -3.21 14.51
N LEU A 79 -7.92 -3.10 14.29
CA LEU A 79 -8.60 -1.82 14.10
C LEU A 79 -8.47 -0.92 15.32
N ALA A 80 -8.52 -1.51 16.53
CA ALA A 80 -8.43 -0.77 17.78
C ALA A 80 -7.07 -0.06 17.94
N ASP A 81 -5.98 -0.61 17.43
CA ASP A 81 -4.64 0.00 17.54
C ASP A 81 -4.18 0.72 16.26
N THR A 82 -5.09 0.94 15.30
CA THR A 82 -4.76 1.51 13.99
C THR A 82 -4.78 3.04 14.01
N CYS A 83 -3.88 3.68 13.26
CA CYS A 83 -3.94 5.11 12.98
C CYS A 83 -5.01 5.42 11.91
N PHE A 84 -5.81 6.46 12.11
CA PHE A 84 -6.86 6.89 11.18
C PHE A 84 -6.54 8.22 10.53
N GLY A 85 -6.47 8.23 9.20
CA GLY A 85 -6.33 9.44 8.40
C GLY A 85 -7.66 10.19 8.29
N VAL A 86 -7.74 11.35 8.93
CA VAL A 86 -8.96 12.18 9.01
C VAL A 86 -8.85 13.42 8.13
N THR A 87 -9.87 13.65 7.30
CA THR A 87 -10.12 14.92 6.62
C THR A 87 -11.51 15.42 6.98
N ALA A 88 -11.63 16.71 7.30
CA ALA A 88 -12.87 17.38 7.63
C ALA A 88 -12.84 18.82 7.07
N SER A 89 -14.02 19.39 6.82
CA SER A 89 -14.14 20.74 6.26
C SER A 89 -13.79 21.86 7.24
N ASP A 90 -13.90 21.59 8.54
CA ASP A 90 -13.62 22.54 9.62
C ASP A 90 -13.20 21.84 10.92
N GLU A 91 -12.89 22.63 11.94
CA GLU A 91 -12.45 22.16 13.26
C GLU A 91 -13.53 21.38 14.02
N ILE A 92 -14.80 21.70 13.80
CA ILE A 92 -15.93 21.00 14.45
C ILE A 92 -16.03 19.58 13.88
N GLY A 93 -16.00 19.45 12.55
CA GLY A 93 -15.98 18.17 11.87
C GLY A 93 -14.77 17.33 12.27
N TYR A 94 -13.59 17.95 12.38
CA TYR A 94 -12.40 17.24 12.86
C TYR A 94 -12.56 16.74 14.30
N ALA A 95 -13.10 17.54 15.21
CA ALA A 95 -13.33 17.13 16.59
C ALA A 95 -14.32 15.95 16.69
N ILE A 96 -15.36 15.95 15.85
CA ILE A 96 -16.31 14.83 15.73
C ILE A 96 -15.58 13.57 15.25
N ALA A 97 -14.85 13.64 14.15
CA ALA A 97 -14.09 12.51 13.62
C ALA A 97 -13.06 11.98 14.62
N GLN A 98 -12.34 12.88 15.30
CA GLN A 98 -11.38 12.54 16.35
C GLN A 98 -12.07 11.75 17.48
N SER A 99 -13.22 12.22 17.95
CA SER A 99 -13.98 11.53 19.00
C SER A 99 -14.41 10.14 18.56
N LEU A 100 -14.92 10.00 17.33
CA LEU A 100 -15.31 8.70 16.76
C LEU A 100 -14.14 7.72 16.68
N VAL A 101 -12.96 8.18 16.25
CA VAL A 101 -11.76 7.34 16.15
C VAL A 101 -11.28 6.90 17.55
N LEU A 102 -11.23 7.83 18.51
CA LEU A 102 -10.78 7.52 19.88
C LEU A 102 -11.70 6.52 20.58
N GLU A 103 -13.02 6.61 20.37
CA GLU A 103 -14.00 5.63 20.90
C GLU A 103 -13.83 4.23 20.30
N LEU A 104 -13.27 4.13 19.08
CA LEU A 104 -12.89 2.84 18.47
C LEU A 104 -11.53 2.33 18.98
N GLY A 105 -10.82 3.08 19.82
CA GLY A 105 -9.48 2.78 20.32
C GLY A 105 -8.34 3.36 19.45
N GLY A 106 -8.65 3.78 18.22
CA GLY A 106 -7.63 4.17 17.24
C GLY A 106 -7.00 5.54 17.47
N GLU A 107 -5.96 5.84 16.68
CA GLU A 107 -5.22 7.11 16.76
C GLU A 107 -5.55 8.03 15.57
N PRO A 108 -6.28 9.15 15.75
CA PRO A 108 -6.62 10.05 14.66
C PRO A 108 -5.48 11.01 14.31
N PHE A 109 -5.21 11.19 13.02
CA PHE A 109 -4.30 12.23 12.51
C PHE A 109 -4.90 12.95 11.30
N ARG A 110 -4.43 14.18 11.05
CA ARG A 110 -4.94 15.01 9.94
C ARG A 110 -4.31 14.63 8.60
N VAL A 111 -5.16 14.54 7.58
CA VAL A 111 -4.77 14.49 6.18
C VAL A 111 -5.45 15.65 5.46
N ARG A 112 -4.67 16.51 4.82
CA ARG A 112 -5.22 17.58 3.98
C ARG A 112 -5.96 16.99 2.79
N GLU A 113 -7.04 17.65 2.38
CA GLU A 113 -7.84 17.26 1.20
C GLU A 113 -6.96 17.04 -0.04
N ASP A 114 -6.09 18.00 -0.34
CA ASP A 114 -5.21 17.97 -1.51
C ASP A 114 -4.04 16.96 -1.40
N ALA A 115 -3.76 16.47 -0.19
CA ALA A 115 -2.73 15.48 0.06
C ALA A 115 -3.26 14.03 -0.02
N ARG A 116 -4.57 13.82 -0.13
CA ARG A 116 -5.18 12.48 -0.16
C ARG A 116 -4.60 11.56 -1.24
N PRO A 117 -4.35 12.00 -2.49
CA PRO A 117 -3.71 11.16 -3.48
C PRO A 117 -2.30 10.72 -3.07
N LEU A 118 -1.47 11.63 -2.53
CA LEU A 118 -0.12 11.32 -2.07
C LEU A 118 -0.14 10.41 -0.84
N TYR A 119 -1.02 10.68 0.12
CA TYR A 119 -1.24 9.86 1.31
C TYR A 119 -1.59 8.42 0.93
N HIS A 120 -2.59 8.24 0.05
CA HIS A 120 -3.00 6.92 -0.39
C HIS A 120 -1.91 6.20 -1.18
N ALA A 121 -1.22 6.91 -2.08
CA ALA A 121 -0.09 6.35 -2.82
C ALA A 121 1.05 5.89 -1.89
N ALA A 122 1.36 6.66 -0.83
CA ALA A 122 2.38 6.29 0.14
C ALA A 122 2.00 5.01 0.91
N LEU A 123 0.74 4.89 1.35
CA LEU A 123 0.24 3.68 2.01
C LEU A 123 0.29 2.47 1.08
N ALA A 124 -0.27 2.58 -0.12
CA ALA A 124 -0.26 1.50 -1.11
C ALA A 124 1.18 1.06 -1.47
N HIS A 125 2.11 2.01 -1.56
CA HIS A 125 3.52 1.73 -1.82
C HIS A 125 4.19 0.99 -0.64
N GLY A 126 3.84 1.35 0.60
CA GLY A 126 4.37 0.71 1.81
C GLY A 126 3.72 -0.62 2.18
N SER A 127 2.54 -0.94 1.64
CA SER A 127 1.80 -2.18 1.94
C SER A 127 1.68 -3.11 0.74
N ASN A 128 1.06 -2.64 -0.35
CA ASN A 128 0.66 -3.50 -1.46
C ASN A 128 1.86 -3.89 -2.31
N HIS A 129 2.76 -2.94 -2.59
CA HIS A 129 3.96 -3.24 -3.37
C HIS A 129 4.94 -4.15 -2.61
N VAL A 130 4.90 -4.16 -1.27
CA VAL A 130 5.68 -5.14 -0.49
C VAL A 130 5.22 -6.57 -0.81
N VAL A 131 3.92 -6.78 -0.98
CA VAL A 131 3.39 -8.09 -1.41
C VAL A 131 3.93 -8.46 -2.79
N THR A 132 3.84 -7.54 -3.76
CA THR A 132 4.38 -7.75 -5.11
C THR A 132 5.86 -8.10 -5.09
N LEU A 133 6.69 -7.29 -4.41
CA LEU A 133 8.13 -7.51 -4.30
C LEU A 133 8.47 -8.86 -3.66
N LEU A 134 7.72 -9.29 -2.63
CA LEU A 134 7.93 -10.58 -1.99
C LEU A 134 7.51 -11.75 -2.88
N CYS A 135 6.40 -11.62 -3.63
CA CYS A 135 5.98 -12.63 -4.60
C CYS A 135 7.04 -12.82 -5.70
N ASP A 136 7.59 -11.73 -6.23
CA ASP A 136 8.67 -11.79 -7.24
C ASP A 136 9.93 -12.45 -6.68
N ALA A 137 10.35 -12.07 -5.47
CA ALA A 137 11.49 -12.69 -4.81
C ALA A 137 11.27 -14.20 -4.56
N LEU A 138 10.05 -14.60 -4.17
CA LEU A 138 9.69 -16.01 -3.99
C LEU A 138 9.71 -16.78 -5.32
N ALA A 139 9.19 -16.19 -6.40
CA ALA A 139 9.21 -16.81 -7.73
C ALA A 139 10.65 -17.06 -8.21
N ALA A 140 11.54 -16.06 -8.11
CA ALA A 140 12.95 -16.21 -8.43
C ALA A 140 13.64 -17.27 -7.58
N LEU A 141 13.38 -17.29 -6.26
CA LEU A 141 13.99 -18.27 -5.36
C LEU A 141 13.49 -19.69 -5.64
N ARG A 142 12.20 -19.89 -5.93
CA ARG A 142 11.65 -21.18 -6.33
C ARG A 142 12.32 -21.68 -7.62
N ALA A 143 12.46 -20.81 -8.62
CA ALA A 143 13.15 -21.15 -9.87
C ALA A 143 14.61 -21.57 -9.63
N ALA A 144 15.31 -20.88 -8.71
CA ALA A 144 16.70 -21.19 -8.37
C ALA A 144 16.88 -22.51 -7.59
N LEU A 145 15.86 -22.97 -6.86
CA LEU A 145 15.94 -24.17 -6.01
C LEU A 145 15.30 -25.41 -6.64
N SER A 146 14.39 -25.23 -7.60
CA SER A 146 13.63 -26.32 -8.23
C SER A 146 14.55 -27.31 -8.95
N GLY A 147 14.28 -28.60 -8.77
CA GLY A 147 15.01 -29.70 -9.42
C GLY A 147 16.31 -30.12 -8.72
N GLN A 148 16.61 -29.57 -7.55
CA GLN A 148 17.77 -29.94 -6.72
C GLN A 148 17.39 -30.78 -5.49
N GLU A 149 16.12 -31.18 -5.35
CA GLU A 149 15.62 -31.88 -4.19
C GLU A 149 16.14 -33.32 -4.10
N LEU A 150 16.60 -33.71 -2.91
CA LEU A 150 17.00 -35.08 -2.61
C LEU A 150 15.77 -35.92 -2.22
N LEU A 151 15.89 -37.24 -2.39
CA LEU A 151 14.85 -38.19 -1.95
C LEU A 151 14.48 -37.95 -0.47
N GLY A 152 13.20 -37.68 -0.24
CA GLY A 152 12.65 -37.43 1.10
C GLY A 152 12.66 -35.96 1.54
N GLN A 153 13.16 -35.03 0.73
CA GLN A 153 13.01 -33.60 0.97
C GLN A 153 11.65 -33.09 0.48
N GLU A 154 11.20 -31.99 1.08
CA GLU A 154 10.04 -31.23 0.60
C GLU A 154 10.33 -30.72 -0.81
N LEU A 155 9.41 -31.00 -1.75
CA LEU A 155 9.50 -30.48 -3.11
C LEU A 155 9.26 -28.96 -3.13
N ILE A 156 9.97 -28.26 -3.99
CA ILE A 156 9.72 -26.84 -4.20
C ILE A 156 8.38 -26.69 -4.92
N GLY A 157 7.45 -25.98 -4.29
CA GLY A 157 6.14 -25.70 -4.84
C GLY A 157 5.65 -24.29 -4.49
N ASP A 158 4.48 -23.95 -5.02
CA ASP A 158 3.89 -22.61 -4.90
C ASP A 158 2.98 -22.45 -3.67
N ALA A 159 2.84 -23.51 -2.87
CA ALA A 159 2.03 -23.47 -1.67
C ALA A 159 2.63 -22.51 -0.63
N PRO A 160 1.82 -21.65 0.00
CA PRO A 160 2.28 -20.78 1.07
C PRO A 160 2.94 -21.56 2.22
N GLY A 161 4.01 -21.00 2.78
CA GLY A 161 4.73 -21.60 3.92
C GLY A 161 5.74 -22.69 3.53
N GLY A 162 5.98 -22.87 2.23
CA GLY A 162 7.02 -23.75 1.71
C GLY A 162 8.44 -23.26 2.04
N LEU A 163 9.44 -23.97 1.49
CA LEU A 163 10.85 -23.67 1.77
C LEU A 163 11.26 -22.23 1.39
N ALA A 164 10.77 -21.71 0.26
CA ALA A 164 11.11 -20.37 -0.20
C ALA A 164 10.66 -19.28 0.78
N GLU A 165 9.44 -19.38 1.31
CA GLU A 165 8.91 -18.50 2.35
C GLU A 165 9.68 -18.60 3.66
N ARG A 166 10.13 -19.80 4.05
CA ARG A 166 10.93 -20.00 5.26
C ARG A 166 12.33 -19.39 5.14
N ILE A 167 12.87 -19.29 3.92
CA ILE A 167 14.14 -18.61 3.64
C ILE A 167 13.96 -17.09 3.57
N ILE A 168 13.00 -16.60 2.78
CA ILE A 168 12.78 -15.15 2.56
C ILE A 168 12.15 -14.49 3.78
N GLY A 169 11.23 -15.16 4.47
CA GLY A 169 10.42 -14.58 5.55
C GLY A 169 11.23 -13.90 6.67
N PRO A 170 12.27 -14.53 7.24
CA PRO A 170 13.14 -13.90 8.23
C PRO A 170 13.92 -12.69 7.67
N LEU A 171 14.41 -12.77 6.44
CA LEU A 171 15.15 -11.67 5.79
C LEU A 171 14.26 -10.46 5.51
N ALA A 172 13.06 -10.71 4.98
CA ALA A 172 12.07 -9.66 4.70
C ALA A 172 11.61 -8.94 5.97
N ARG A 173 11.34 -9.68 7.06
CA ARG A 173 10.99 -9.10 8.36
C ARG A 173 12.11 -8.23 8.91
N ALA A 174 13.34 -8.73 8.91
CA ALA A 174 14.50 -7.95 9.35
C ALA A 174 14.71 -6.69 8.48
N ALA A 175 14.52 -6.78 7.16
CA ALA A 175 14.64 -5.63 6.28
C ALA A 175 13.56 -4.56 6.57
N LEU A 176 12.31 -4.98 6.78
CA LEU A 176 11.21 -4.08 7.17
C LEU A 176 11.49 -3.39 8.50
N GLU A 177 11.82 -4.15 9.55
CA GLU A 177 12.09 -3.62 10.88
C GLU A 177 13.27 -2.64 10.87
N ASN A 178 14.38 -3.01 10.22
CA ASN A 178 15.53 -2.14 10.08
C ASN A 178 15.18 -0.85 9.31
N SER A 179 14.36 -0.94 8.27
CA SER A 179 13.93 0.23 7.49
C SER A 179 13.08 1.19 8.33
N LEU A 180 12.17 0.66 9.16
CA LEU A 180 11.34 1.47 10.05
C LEU A 180 12.17 2.13 11.17
N GLN A 181 13.17 1.43 11.70
CA GLN A 181 13.98 1.92 12.83
C GLN A 181 15.13 2.85 12.40
N ARG A 182 15.77 2.55 11.26
CA ARG A 182 17.03 3.19 10.82
C ARG A 182 16.90 3.97 9.52
N GLY A 183 15.75 3.87 8.85
CA GLY A 183 15.50 4.51 7.57
C GLY A 183 16.54 4.12 6.51
N GLN A 184 17.00 5.11 5.76
CA GLN A 184 17.97 4.95 4.68
C GLN A 184 19.26 4.19 5.07
N ALA A 185 19.68 4.29 6.33
CA ALA A 185 20.90 3.62 6.82
C ALA A 185 20.77 2.09 6.94
N ALA A 186 19.57 1.54 6.75
CA ALA A 186 19.33 0.10 6.67
C ALA A 186 19.68 -0.50 5.30
N LEU A 187 19.87 0.32 4.26
CA LEU A 187 20.17 -0.19 2.93
C LEU A 187 21.51 -0.93 2.91
N THR A 188 21.46 -2.14 2.38
CA THR A 188 22.61 -3.01 2.17
C THR A 188 22.50 -3.65 0.79
N GLY A 189 23.37 -4.62 0.47
CA GLY A 189 23.33 -5.33 -0.79
C GLY A 189 24.22 -4.72 -1.89
N PRO A 190 24.19 -5.30 -3.09
CA PRO A 190 25.13 -4.97 -4.16
C PRO A 190 25.02 -3.51 -4.64
N VAL A 191 23.80 -2.97 -4.75
CA VAL A 191 23.57 -1.56 -5.15
C VAL A 191 24.21 -0.59 -4.16
N ALA A 192 23.96 -0.77 -2.87
CA ALA A 192 24.52 0.09 -1.83
C ALA A 192 26.05 0.02 -1.74
N ARG A 193 26.65 -1.11 -2.14
CA ARG A 193 28.11 -1.29 -2.18
C ARG A 193 28.76 -0.87 -3.50
N GLY A 194 27.99 -0.48 -4.51
CA GLY A 194 28.53 -0.15 -5.84
C GLY A 194 28.94 -1.36 -6.68
N ASP A 195 28.40 -2.54 -6.41
CA ASP A 195 28.79 -3.80 -7.07
C ASP A 195 28.03 -3.99 -8.40
N ALA A 196 28.47 -3.24 -9.43
CA ALA A 196 27.87 -3.25 -10.76
C ALA A 196 27.92 -4.64 -11.42
N ALA A 197 28.98 -5.41 -11.18
CA ALA A 197 29.13 -6.76 -11.73
C ALA A 197 28.08 -7.73 -11.16
N ALA A 198 27.83 -7.70 -9.84
CA ALA A 198 26.77 -8.49 -9.23
C ALA A 198 25.38 -8.09 -9.77
N ILE A 199 25.12 -6.79 -9.95
CA ILE A 199 23.84 -6.30 -10.49
C ILE A 199 23.61 -6.80 -11.92
N SER A 200 24.65 -6.74 -12.76
CA SER A 200 24.59 -7.25 -14.14
C SER A 200 24.27 -8.75 -14.15
N ALA A 201 24.95 -9.55 -13.31
CA ALA A 201 24.69 -10.98 -13.20
C ALA A 201 23.27 -11.29 -12.69
N HIS A 202 22.76 -10.52 -11.73
CA HIS A 202 21.39 -10.66 -11.25
C HIS A 202 20.36 -10.38 -12.36
N LEU A 203 20.54 -9.30 -13.14
CA LEU A 203 19.63 -8.96 -14.23
C LEU A 203 19.55 -10.06 -15.28
N THR A 204 20.67 -10.66 -15.66
CA THR A 204 20.68 -11.81 -16.58
C THR A 204 19.95 -13.01 -15.99
N ALA A 205 20.27 -13.40 -14.75
CA ALA A 205 19.65 -14.56 -14.11
C ALA A 205 18.13 -14.40 -13.91
N LEU A 206 17.68 -13.18 -13.58
CA LEU A 206 16.25 -12.89 -13.44
C LEU A 206 15.54 -12.86 -14.79
N GLU A 207 16.19 -12.35 -15.84
CA GLU A 207 15.63 -12.33 -17.18
C GLU A 207 15.40 -13.73 -17.74
N ASP A 208 16.30 -14.68 -17.43
CA ASP A 208 16.14 -16.10 -17.80
C ASP A 208 14.93 -16.76 -17.12
N VAL A 209 14.47 -16.22 -15.97
CA VAL A 209 13.27 -16.68 -15.26
C VAL A 209 12.02 -15.98 -15.78
N ASP A 210 12.02 -14.66 -15.76
CA ASP A 210 10.92 -13.81 -16.20
C ASP A 210 11.42 -12.37 -16.52
N PRO A 211 11.30 -11.91 -17.78
CA PRO A 211 11.67 -10.54 -18.14
C PRO A 211 10.95 -9.44 -17.34
N GLU A 212 9.69 -9.65 -16.93
CA GLU A 212 8.94 -8.66 -16.13
C GLU A 212 9.50 -8.55 -14.71
N LEU A 213 9.91 -9.68 -14.13
CA LEU A 213 10.61 -9.72 -12.83
C LEU A 213 11.95 -8.98 -12.91
N ALA A 214 12.73 -9.23 -13.96
CA ALA A 214 13.99 -8.50 -14.18
C ALA A 214 13.75 -6.98 -14.33
N GLN A 215 12.64 -6.58 -14.95
CA GLN A 215 12.25 -5.19 -15.07
C GLN A 215 11.91 -4.55 -13.72
N ALA A 216 11.18 -5.26 -12.86
CA ALA A 216 10.89 -4.82 -11.50
C ALA A 216 12.18 -4.66 -10.66
N TYR A 217 13.06 -5.66 -10.70
CA TYR A 217 14.37 -5.59 -10.04
C TYR A 217 15.21 -4.40 -10.52
N CYS A 218 15.23 -4.12 -11.82
CA CYS A 218 15.93 -2.98 -12.39
C CYS A 218 15.37 -1.64 -11.87
N ALA A 219 14.04 -1.48 -11.86
CA ALA A 219 13.38 -0.28 -11.39
C ALA A 219 13.69 0.01 -9.91
N ASP A 220 13.61 -1.01 -9.05
CA ASP A 220 13.92 -0.89 -7.63
C ASP A 220 15.42 -0.65 -7.38
N SER A 221 16.28 -1.30 -8.15
CA SER A 221 17.74 -1.09 -8.10
C SER A 221 18.11 0.33 -8.52
N LEU A 222 17.47 0.89 -9.54
CA LEU A 222 17.65 2.29 -9.94
C LEU A 222 17.24 3.24 -8.82
N ARG A 223 16.07 3.00 -8.20
CA ARG A 223 15.62 3.82 -7.08
C ARG A 223 16.55 3.71 -5.88
N THR A 224 17.07 2.52 -5.61
CA THR A 224 18.05 2.26 -4.56
C THR A 224 19.36 2.99 -4.84
N ALA A 225 19.86 2.96 -6.07
CA ALA A 225 21.08 3.64 -6.50
C ALA A 225 20.97 5.16 -6.29
N GLN A 226 19.82 5.75 -6.66
CA GLN A 226 19.54 7.18 -6.42
C GLN A 226 19.56 7.53 -4.93
N ARG A 227 18.93 6.71 -4.10
CA ARG A 227 18.84 6.91 -2.64
C ARG A 227 20.20 6.75 -1.97
N ALA A 228 21.00 5.78 -2.40
CA ALA A 228 22.30 5.46 -1.85
C ALA A 228 23.44 6.33 -2.40
N HIS A 229 23.18 7.17 -3.40
CA HIS A 229 24.21 7.89 -4.15
C HIS A 229 25.30 6.93 -4.68
N ALA A 230 24.85 5.84 -5.32
CA ALA A 230 25.73 4.81 -5.84
C ALA A 230 26.70 5.36 -6.92
N PRO A 231 27.82 4.67 -7.19
CA PRO A 231 28.73 5.02 -8.28
C PRO A 231 28.06 5.00 -9.65
N GLU A 232 28.62 5.75 -10.60
CA GLU A 232 28.09 5.89 -11.97
C GLU A 232 27.98 4.55 -12.69
N GLU A 233 28.92 3.63 -12.44
CA GLU A 233 28.96 2.29 -13.05
C GLU A 233 27.69 1.48 -12.73
N VAL A 234 27.09 1.68 -11.55
CA VAL A 234 25.82 1.04 -11.20
C VAL A 234 24.67 1.59 -12.04
N PHE A 235 24.64 2.91 -12.25
CA PHE A 235 23.63 3.54 -13.09
C PHE A 235 23.77 3.14 -14.55
N GLU A 236 24.99 3.05 -15.07
CA GLU A 236 25.27 2.58 -16.43
C GLU A 236 24.68 1.19 -16.66
N VAL A 237 25.04 0.20 -15.82
CA VAL A 237 24.51 -1.18 -15.94
C VAL A 237 22.98 -1.21 -15.96
N LEU A 238 22.34 -0.49 -15.04
CA LEU A 238 20.88 -0.49 -14.92
C LEU A 238 20.19 0.21 -16.11
N THR A 239 20.73 1.34 -16.56
CA THR A 239 20.15 2.14 -17.66
C THR A 239 20.38 1.49 -19.02
N GLU A 240 21.56 0.91 -19.25
CA GLU A 240 21.86 0.14 -20.46
C GLU A 240 20.95 -1.07 -20.59
N TRP A 241 20.80 -1.86 -19.52
CA TRP A 241 19.89 -2.99 -19.52
C TRP A 241 18.45 -2.53 -19.81
N SER A 242 17.97 -1.47 -19.13
CA SER A 242 16.61 -0.94 -19.36
C SER A 242 16.39 -0.46 -20.80
N ALA A 243 17.39 0.18 -21.41
CA ALA A 243 17.32 0.66 -22.78
C ALA A 243 17.22 -0.48 -23.80
N GLN A 244 17.94 -1.59 -23.57
CA GLN A 244 17.90 -2.77 -24.44
C GLN A 244 16.53 -3.47 -24.44
N LYS A 245 15.75 -3.34 -23.36
CA LYS A 245 14.45 -4.01 -23.20
C LYS A 245 13.24 -3.18 -23.61
N ARG A 246 13.41 -1.89 -23.91
CA ARG A 246 12.34 -1.12 -24.56
C ARG A 246 12.35 -1.46 -26.05
N PRO A 247 11.34 -2.16 -26.60
CA PRO A 247 11.23 -2.25 -28.05
C PRO A 247 11.16 -0.82 -28.61
N HIS A 248 11.82 -0.56 -29.74
CA HIS A 248 11.68 0.68 -30.49
C HIS A 248 10.18 0.96 -30.68
N GLN A 249 9.61 1.88 -29.88
CA GLN A 249 8.27 2.42 -30.07
C GLN A 249 8.24 3.28 -31.32
#